data_AF-A0A9J9BAM9-F1
#
_entry.id   AF-A0A9J9BAM9-F1
#
_cell.length_a   1.000
_cell.length_b   1.000
_cell.length_c   1.000
_cell.angle_alpha   90.00
_cell.angle_beta   90.00
_cell.angle_gamma   90.00
#
_symmetry.space_group_name_H-M   'P 1'
#
loop_
_entity.id
_entity.type
_entity.pdbx_description
1 polymer ?
#
loop_
_entity_poly.entity_id
_entity_poly.type
_entity_poly.pdbx_seq_one_letter_code
_entity_poly.pdbx_strand_id
1 'polypeptide(L)'
;MNKEPWLISPFISMVALMSCLISSTTLAKEAPLVSIPTHDAFFTSIAQYCGKAFGGKVAVDNQPSSAFDAKLVMFVRTCTPSELHIPFYVGDNASRTWIIKKTGSGLSLKHDHRHKDGTDDPVTMYGGHTLDAGYKQIQSFPADEYSKMLFAEQGLAQSITNTWQIFIYPDVFSYRLIREGREFRVDFDLTKPIPQPDAPWGY
;
A
#
# COMPACT_ATOMS: atom_id res chain seq x y z
N MET A 1 -36.62 74.43 35.43
CA MET A 1 -35.22 74.81 35.19
C MET A 1 -34.38 73.55 35.19
N ASN A 2 -33.93 73.11 34.01
CA ASN A 2 -32.59 72.59 33.72
C ASN A 2 -32.60 71.98 32.31
N LYS A 3 -31.63 72.42 31.51
CA LYS A 3 -31.49 72.22 30.07
C LYS A 3 -30.62 70.99 29.82
N GLU A 4 -31.02 70.13 28.89
CA GLU A 4 -30.15 69.11 28.28
C GLU A 4 -29.54 69.69 26.98
N PRO A 5 -28.21 69.57 26.74
CA PRO A 5 -27.63 69.79 25.43
C PRO A 5 -27.18 68.47 24.78
N TRP A 6 -27.53 68.34 23.50
CA TRP A 6 -27.13 67.28 22.57
C TRP A 6 -25.61 67.19 22.36
N LEU A 7 -25.08 65.97 22.34
CA LEU A 7 -23.72 65.62 21.90
C LEU A 7 -23.71 65.29 20.39
N ILE A 8 -22.85 65.97 19.63
CA ILE A 8 -22.59 65.71 18.21
C ILE A 8 -21.24 64.97 18.12
N SER A 9 -21.21 63.79 17.51
CA SER A 9 -19.97 63.03 17.21
C SER A 9 -19.52 63.26 15.76
N PRO A 10 -18.22 63.48 15.47
CA PRO A 10 -17.72 63.51 14.10
C PRO A 10 -17.24 62.12 13.64
N PHE A 11 -17.68 61.70 12.45
CA PHE A 11 -17.16 60.53 11.75
C PHE A 11 -15.79 60.87 11.11
N ILE A 12 -14.75 60.12 11.46
CA ILE A 12 -13.45 60.13 10.76
C ILE A 12 -13.45 58.95 9.78
N SER A 13 -13.36 59.25 8.48
CA SER A 13 -13.29 58.26 7.40
C SER A 13 -11.84 57.95 7.06
N MET A 14 -11.41 56.70 7.24
CA MET A 14 -10.04 56.23 7.00
C MET A 14 -9.98 55.47 5.67
N VAL A 15 -9.30 56.03 4.68
CA VAL A 15 -9.08 55.40 3.35
C VAL A 15 -7.78 54.60 3.41
N ALA A 16 -7.87 53.27 3.27
CA ALA A 16 -6.72 52.36 3.21
C ALA A 16 -6.29 52.10 1.76
N LEU A 17 -5.03 52.37 1.43
CA LEU A 17 -4.40 52.05 0.14
C LEU A 17 -3.95 50.58 0.14
N MET A 18 -4.59 49.75 -0.68
CA MET A 18 -4.26 48.32 -0.84
C MET A 18 -3.27 48.14 -2.00
N SER A 19 -1.99 47.86 -1.70
CA SER A 19 -0.99 47.50 -2.73
C SER A 19 -1.08 46.00 -3.04
N CYS A 20 -1.40 45.66 -4.29
CA CYS A 20 -1.57 44.28 -4.74
C CYS A 20 -0.23 43.71 -5.24
N LEU A 21 0.38 42.81 -4.46
CA LEU A 21 1.55 42.02 -4.86
C LEU A 21 1.09 40.82 -5.70
N ILE A 22 1.29 40.87 -7.02
CA ILE A 22 1.01 39.74 -7.91
C ILE A 22 2.20 38.78 -7.84
N SER A 23 2.09 37.74 -7.02
CA SER A 23 3.04 36.61 -7.05
C SER A 23 2.76 35.74 -8.28
N SER A 24 3.69 35.69 -9.22
CA SER A 24 3.65 34.74 -10.34
C SER A 24 3.93 33.33 -9.81
N THR A 25 2.88 32.53 -9.62
CA THR A 25 3.01 31.11 -9.31
C THR A 25 3.50 30.38 -10.57
N THR A 26 4.75 29.93 -10.56
CA THR A 26 5.26 29.03 -11.59
C THR A 26 4.69 27.63 -11.33
N LEU A 27 3.85 27.14 -12.25
CA LEU A 27 3.37 25.75 -12.21
C LEU A 27 4.53 24.84 -12.66
N ALA A 28 5.25 24.25 -11.71
CA ALA A 28 6.22 23.21 -12.00
C ALA A 28 5.47 21.93 -12.41
N LYS A 29 5.78 21.39 -13.59
CA LYS A 29 5.26 20.09 -14.03
C LYS A 29 5.84 19.00 -13.13
N GLU A 30 4.98 18.15 -12.60
CA GLU A 30 5.40 17.00 -11.78
C GLU A 30 6.33 16.09 -12.61
N ALA A 31 7.47 15.73 -12.02
CA ALA A 31 8.43 14.86 -12.69
C ALA A 31 7.78 13.49 -12.94
N PRO A 32 7.98 12.89 -14.13
CA PRO A 32 7.44 11.57 -14.39
C PRO A 32 8.05 10.55 -13.43
N LEU A 33 7.23 9.61 -12.95
CA LEU A 33 7.74 8.46 -12.21
C LEU A 33 8.68 7.66 -13.13
N VAL A 34 9.96 7.67 -12.79
CA VAL A 34 10.96 6.87 -13.49
C VAL A 34 10.82 5.42 -13.01
N SER A 35 10.79 4.49 -13.95
CA SER A 35 10.72 3.05 -13.69
C SER A 35 11.59 2.35 -14.74
N ILE A 36 12.04 1.16 -14.40
CA ILE A 36 12.88 0.35 -15.29
C ILE A 36 12.03 -0.74 -15.97
N PRO A 37 12.45 -1.27 -17.13
CA PRO A 37 11.62 -2.21 -17.90
C PRO A 37 11.21 -3.49 -17.16
N THR A 38 12.03 -3.99 -16.23
CA THR A 38 11.73 -5.19 -15.45
C THR A 38 10.63 -4.94 -14.42
N HIS A 39 10.69 -3.81 -13.70
CA HIS A 39 9.65 -3.39 -12.76
C HIS A 39 8.33 -3.12 -13.48
N ASP A 40 8.38 -2.45 -14.63
CA ASP A 40 7.17 -2.20 -15.43
C ASP A 40 6.54 -3.49 -15.95
N ALA A 41 7.35 -4.41 -16.50
CA ALA A 41 6.85 -5.69 -16.97
C ALA A 41 6.23 -6.51 -15.83
N PHE A 42 6.87 -6.55 -14.66
CA PHE A 42 6.35 -7.23 -13.46
C PHE A 42 5.01 -6.62 -13.02
N PHE A 43 4.96 -5.31 -12.88
CA PHE A 43 3.77 -4.58 -12.45
C PHE A 43 2.60 -4.78 -13.43
N THR A 44 2.85 -4.63 -14.74
CA THR A 44 1.85 -4.86 -15.79
C THR A 44 1.37 -6.32 -15.81
N SER A 45 2.25 -7.28 -15.55
CA SER A 45 1.88 -8.71 -15.49
C SER A 45 0.93 -9.03 -14.34
N ILE A 46 0.93 -8.25 -13.26
CA ILE A 46 -0.07 -8.38 -12.19
C ILE A 46 -1.33 -7.60 -12.57
N ALA A 47 -1.18 -6.38 -13.08
CA ALA A 47 -2.29 -5.48 -13.42
C ALA A 47 -3.27 -6.07 -14.45
N GLN A 48 -2.83 -6.97 -15.34
CA GLN A 48 -3.72 -7.65 -16.29
C GLN A 48 -4.83 -8.48 -15.62
N TYR A 49 -4.65 -8.82 -14.33
CA TYR A 49 -5.61 -9.57 -13.54
C TYR A 49 -6.56 -8.69 -12.73
N CYS A 50 -6.58 -7.36 -12.98
CA CYS A 50 -7.47 -6.45 -12.27
C CYS A 50 -8.93 -6.93 -12.31
N GLY A 51 -9.60 -6.87 -11.17
CA GLY A 51 -10.98 -7.34 -10.99
C GLY A 51 -11.12 -8.86 -10.86
N LYS A 52 -10.03 -9.64 -10.87
CA LYS A 52 -10.08 -11.10 -10.75
C LYS A 52 -9.56 -11.59 -9.41
N ALA A 53 -10.22 -12.62 -8.88
CA ALA A 53 -9.83 -13.34 -7.68
C ALA A 53 -9.42 -14.78 -8.01
N PHE A 54 -8.52 -15.34 -7.21
CA PHE A 54 -7.96 -16.68 -7.43
C PHE A 54 -7.81 -17.43 -6.12
N GLY A 55 -8.09 -18.73 -6.15
CA GLY A 55 -7.84 -19.63 -5.03
C GLY A 55 -6.35 -19.95 -4.89
N GLY A 56 -5.88 -20.03 -3.65
CA GLY A 56 -4.49 -20.34 -3.34
C GLY A 56 -4.32 -21.55 -2.43
N LYS A 57 -3.07 -21.98 -2.29
CA LYS A 57 -2.63 -23.02 -1.36
C LYS A 57 -1.24 -22.69 -0.81
N VAL A 58 -0.97 -23.10 0.42
CA VAL A 58 0.39 -23.06 0.98
C VAL A 58 1.27 -24.01 0.17
N ALA A 59 2.33 -23.49 -0.43
CA ALA A 59 3.31 -24.25 -1.21
C ALA A 59 4.54 -24.61 -0.37
N VAL A 60 4.93 -23.72 0.55
CA VAL A 60 6.03 -23.95 1.50
C VAL A 60 5.63 -23.35 2.85
N ASP A 61 5.78 -24.12 3.91
CA ASP A 61 5.72 -23.61 5.27
C ASP A 61 6.59 -24.45 6.21
N ASN A 62 7.77 -23.93 6.57
CA ASN A 62 8.69 -24.61 7.47
C ASN A 62 8.38 -24.37 8.97
N GLN A 63 7.35 -23.58 9.28
CA GLN A 63 6.84 -23.32 10.64
C GLN A 63 5.30 -23.22 10.57
N PRO A 64 4.61 -24.34 10.28
CA PRO A 64 3.19 -24.35 9.99
C PRO A 64 2.36 -23.85 11.16
N SER A 65 1.27 -23.16 10.83
CA SER A 65 0.26 -22.72 11.80
C SER A 65 -1.13 -22.96 11.22
N SER A 66 -2.11 -23.24 12.09
CA SER A 66 -3.49 -23.44 11.67
C SER A 66 -4.15 -22.19 11.08
N ALA A 67 -3.49 -21.04 11.17
CA ALA A 67 -3.98 -19.78 10.62
C ALA A 67 -4.21 -19.86 9.10
N PHE A 68 -3.49 -20.71 8.37
CA PHE A 68 -3.57 -20.82 6.90
C PHE A 68 -4.23 -22.11 6.39
N ASP A 69 -4.89 -22.87 7.28
CA ASP A 69 -5.63 -24.09 6.90
C ASP A 69 -6.96 -23.77 6.20
N ALA A 70 -7.44 -22.53 6.35
CA ALA A 70 -8.66 -22.05 5.71
C ALA A 70 -8.45 -21.73 4.22
N LYS A 71 -9.56 -21.54 3.50
CA LYS A 71 -9.54 -21.16 2.09
C LYS A 71 -8.72 -19.88 1.89
N LEU A 72 -7.72 -19.95 1.02
CA LEU A 72 -6.86 -18.83 0.66
C LEU A 72 -7.36 -18.19 -0.64
N VAL A 73 -7.53 -16.88 -0.66
CA VAL A 73 -7.97 -16.14 -1.86
C VAL A 73 -7.14 -14.87 -2.00
N MET A 74 -6.58 -14.66 -3.19
CA MET A 74 -6.10 -13.33 -3.60
C MET A 74 -7.15 -12.67 -4.48
N PHE A 75 -7.27 -11.35 -4.39
CA PHE A 75 -8.11 -10.55 -5.27
C PHE A 75 -7.31 -9.36 -5.77
N VAL A 76 -7.13 -9.18 -7.08
CA VAL A 76 -6.46 -7.98 -7.61
C VAL A 76 -7.52 -6.88 -7.75
N ARG A 77 -7.74 -6.10 -6.70
CA ARG A 77 -8.92 -5.22 -6.54
C ARG A 77 -8.79 -3.88 -7.24
N THR A 78 -7.75 -3.12 -6.90
CA THR A 78 -7.54 -1.76 -7.42
C THR A 78 -6.28 -1.72 -8.24
N CYS A 79 -6.35 -1.18 -9.46
CA CYS A 79 -5.17 -1.01 -10.32
C CYS A 79 -5.16 0.39 -10.90
N THR A 80 -4.14 1.16 -10.57
CA THR A 80 -3.82 2.44 -11.19
C THR A 80 -2.51 2.30 -11.98
N PRO A 81 -2.10 3.32 -12.75
CA PRO A 81 -0.81 3.29 -13.44
C PRO A 81 0.41 3.10 -12.51
N SER A 82 0.27 3.42 -11.22
CA SER A 82 1.37 3.44 -10.25
C SER A 82 1.13 2.60 -8.99
N GLU A 83 -0.07 2.07 -8.77
CA GLU A 83 -0.41 1.33 -7.54
C GLU A 83 -1.36 0.15 -7.80
N LEU A 84 -1.09 -0.99 -7.17
CA LEU A 84 -1.92 -2.20 -7.16
C LEU A 84 -2.31 -2.55 -5.73
N HIS A 85 -3.58 -2.83 -5.49
CA HIS A 85 -4.09 -3.30 -4.20
C HIS A 85 -4.60 -4.73 -4.36
N ILE A 86 -4.01 -5.65 -3.60
CA ILE A 86 -4.28 -7.08 -3.71
C ILE A 86 -4.68 -7.63 -2.33
N PRO A 87 -5.97 -7.59 -1.98
CA PRO A 87 -6.46 -8.25 -0.79
C PRO A 87 -6.15 -9.75 -0.74
N PHE A 88 -5.79 -10.22 0.46
CA PHE A 88 -5.50 -11.62 0.77
C PHE A 88 -6.40 -12.11 1.91
N TYR A 89 -7.34 -12.97 1.54
CA TYR A 89 -8.35 -13.55 2.44
C TYR A 89 -7.90 -14.93 2.91
N VAL A 90 -8.17 -15.19 4.19
CA VAL A 90 -7.92 -16.48 4.84
C VAL A 90 -9.19 -16.89 5.58
N GLY A 91 -9.98 -17.74 4.94
CA GLY A 91 -11.38 -17.94 5.34
C GLY A 91 -12.13 -16.60 5.35
N ASP A 92 -12.79 -16.29 6.45
CA ASP A 92 -13.56 -15.04 6.65
C ASP A 92 -12.67 -13.85 7.06
N ASN A 93 -11.38 -14.09 7.30
CA ASN A 93 -10.47 -13.03 7.67
C ASN A 93 -10.10 -12.23 6.42
N ALA A 94 -10.44 -10.94 6.39
CA ALA A 94 -10.20 -10.03 5.26
C ALA A 94 -9.31 -8.83 5.63
N SER A 95 -8.47 -8.99 6.66
CA SER A 95 -7.63 -7.91 7.20
C SER A 95 -6.43 -7.50 6.38
N ARG A 96 -5.97 -8.29 5.39
CA ARG A 96 -4.68 -8.08 4.72
C ARG A 96 -4.88 -7.62 3.29
N THR A 97 -4.18 -6.54 2.93
CA THR A 97 -4.03 -6.09 1.54
C THR A 97 -2.56 -5.87 1.23
N TRP A 98 -2.06 -6.51 0.17
CA TRP A 98 -0.76 -6.18 -0.39
C TRP A 98 -0.90 -4.96 -1.29
N ILE A 99 -0.11 -3.92 -1.03
CA ILE A 99 -0.05 -2.72 -1.85
C ILE A 99 1.30 -2.69 -2.56
N ILE A 100 1.30 -2.77 -3.89
CA ILE A 100 2.51 -2.65 -4.72
C ILE A 100 2.49 -1.28 -5.38
N LYS A 101 3.54 -0.48 -5.21
CA LYS A 101 3.61 0.89 -5.72
C LYS A 101 4.91 1.17 -6.48
N LYS A 102 4.84 1.94 -7.55
CA LYS A 102 6.02 2.49 -8.24
C LYS A 102 6.55 3.71 -7.47
N THR A 103 7.84 3.72 -7.13
CA THR A 103 8.43 4.73 -6.22
C THR A 103 9.41 5.70 -6.90
N GLY A 104 9.48 5.76 -8.23
CA GLY A 104 10.47 6.57 -8.96
C GLY A 104 11.91 6.03 -8.88
N SER A 105 12.19 5.19 -7.88
CA SER A 105 13.44 4.49 -7.61
C SER A 105 13.29 2.95 -7.66
N GLY A 106 12.10 2.46 -7.99
CA GLY A 106 11.77 1.05 -8.08
C GLY A 106 10.33 0.74 -7.71
N LEU A 107 10.12 -0.37 -7.02
CA LEU A 107 8.82 -0.77 -6.48
C LEU A 107 8.88 -0.87 -4.94
N SER A 108 7.79 -0.51 -4.28
CA SER A 108 7.55 -0.87 -2.89
C SER A 108 6.43 -1.90 -2.78
N LEU A 109 6.53 -2.73 -1.74
CA LEU A 109 5.48 -3.61 -1.27
C LEU A 109 5.14 -3.21 0.16
N LYS A 110 3.85 -3.05 0.47
CA LYS A 110 3.32 -2.74 1.80
C LYS A 110 2.19 -3.70 2.15
N HIS A 111 2.08 -4.04 3.43
CA HIS A 111 1.04 -4.88 3.99
C HIS A 111 0.11 -3.98 4.78
N ASP A 112 -1.02 -3.62 4.20
CA ASP A 112 -2.08 -2.91 4.92
C ASP A 112 -2.89 -3.92 5.72
N HIS A 113 -2.76 -3.84 7.03
CA HIS A 113 -3.45 -4.67 8.01
C HIS A 113 -4.49 -3.84 8.75
N ARG A 114 -5.74 -4.34 8.73
CA ARG A 114 -6.89 -3.69 9.36
C ARG A 114 -7.58 -4.59 10.37
N HIS A 115 -8.18 -3.98 11.39
CA HIS A 115 -9.17 -4.64 12.22
C HIS A 115 -10.50 -4.79 11.47
N LYS A 116 -11.41 -5.61 12.01
CA LYS A 116 -12.71 -5.90 11.37
C LYS A 116 -13.61 -4.68 11.22
N ASP A 117 -13.43 -3.68 12.09
CA ASP A 117 -14.10 -2.38 12.01
C ASP A 117 -13.46 -1.42 11.00
N GLY A 118 -12.37 -1.82 10.34
CA GLY A 118 -11.64 -1.04 9.34
C GLY A 118 -10.53 -0.16 9.90
N THR A 119 -10.34 -0.10 11.21
CA THR A 119 -9.24 0.64 11.84
C THR A 119 -7.88 -0.03 11.58
N ASP A 120 -6.80 0.73 11.70
CA ASP A 120 -5.43 0.24 11.49
C ASP A 120 -5.04 -0.77 12.57
N ASP A 121 -4.44 -1.89 12.15
CA ASP A 121 -3.69 -2.75 13.06
C ASP A 121 -2.41 -2.03 13.52
N PRO A 122 -1.97 -2.18 14.78
CA PRO A 122 -0.71 -1.58 15.25
C PRO A 122 0.51 -1.95 14.41
N VAL A 123 0.48 -3.11 13.74
CA VAL A 123 1.51 -3.60 12.82
C VAL A 123 0.98 -3.59 11.39
N THR A 124 0.72 -2.39 10.86
CA THR A 124 0.28 -2.15 9.48
C THR A 124 1.34 -1.41 8.65
N MET A 125 1.14 -1.35 7.34
CA MET A 125 2.00 -0.66 6.36
C MET A 125 3.49 -1.08 6.41
N TYR A 126 3.78 -2.26 6.93
CA TYR A 126 5.12 -2.83 6.88
C TYR A 126 5.38 -3.47 5.52
N GLY A 127 6.64 -3.60 5.13
CA GLY A 127 7.05 -4.16 3.86
C GLY A 127 8.44 -3.69 3.45
N GLY A 128 8.67 -3.52 2.15
CA GLY A 128 10.01 -3.32 1.63
C GLY A 128 10.06 -2.59 0.30
N HIS A 129 11.28 -2.29 -0.14
CA HIS A 129 11.58 -1.69 -1.43
C HIS A 129 12.52 -2.59 -2.23
N THR A 130 12.36 -2.61 -3.55
CA THR A 130 13.35 -3.24 -4.44
C THR A 130 14.70 -2.54 -4.30
N LEU A 131 15.79 -3.31 -4.24
CA LEU A 131 17.17 -2.77 -4.18
C LEU A 131 17.85 -2.73 -5.55
N ASP A 132 17.32 -3.49 -6.51
CA ASP A 132 17.86 -3.64 -7.85
C ASP A 132 16.74 -3.86 -8.86
N ALA A 133 17.13 -4.20 -10.10
CA ALA A 133 16.18 -4.35 -11.18
C ALA A 133 15.25 -5.58 -11.06
N GLY A 134 15.66 -6.59 -10.28
CA GLY A 134 15.02 -7.89 -10.24
C GLY A 134 14.82 -8.50 -11.63
N TYR A 135 13.73 -9.24 -11.78
CA TYR A 135 13.35 -9.90 -13.03
C TYR A 135 11.93 -9.51 -13.41
N LYS A 136 11.57 -9.72 -14.69
CA LYS A 136 10.21 -9.43 -15.18
C LYS A 136 9.13 -10.22 -14.42
N GLN A 137 9.49 -11.40 -13.92
CA GLN A 137 8.59 -12.30 -13.21
C GLN A 137 8.76 -12.26 -11.69
N ILE A 138 9.88 -11.74 -11.18
CA ILE A 138 10.23 -11.86 -9.75
C ILE A 138 10.78 -10.54 -9.25
N GLN A 139 10.18 -10.05 -8.17
CA GLN A 139 10.68 -8.89 -7.42
C GLN A 139 10.84 -9.26 -5.95
N SER A 140 11.90 -8.72 -5.34
CA SER A 140 12.24 -8.92 -3.93
C SER A 140 12.19 -7.59 -3.20
N PHE A 141 11.62 -7.62 -2.00
CA PHE A 141 11.39 -6.46 -1.15
C PHE A 141 11.96 -6.77 0.24
N PRO A 142 13.25 -6.53 0.49
CA PRO A 142 13.80 -6.56 1.84
C PRO A 142 13.13 -5.50 2.71
N ALA A 143 12.97 -5.80 4.01
CA ALA A 143 12.33 -4.88 4.94
C ALA A 143 12.97 -3.48 4.89
N ASP A 144 12.11 -2.48 4.69
CA ASP A 144 12.52 -1.09 4.70
C ASP A 144 12.67 -0.56 6.13
N GLU A 145 13.23 0.63 6.26
CA GLU A 145 13.58 1.18 7.57
C GLU A 145 12.36 1.39 8.47
N TYR A 146 11.26 1.89 7.90
CA TYR A 146 9.98 2.01 8.61
C TYR A 146 9.56 0.67 9.22
N SER A 147 9.62 -0.40 8.42
CA SER A 147 9.20 -1.73 8.86
C SER A 147 10.12 -2.29 9.94
N LYS A 148 11.43 -2.07 9.82
CA LYS A 148 12.40 -2.51 10.84
C LYS A 148 12.17 -1.80 12.17
N MET A 149 11.95 -0.48 12.15
CA MET A 149 11.63 0.29 13.35
C MET A 149 10.33 -0.19 13.98
N LEU A 150 9.26 -0.32 13.18
CA LEU A 150 7.98 -0.81 13.64
C LEU A 150 8.10 -2.20 14.29
N PHE A 151 8.82 -3.13 13.67
CA PHE A 151 9.03 -4.45 14.23
C PHE A 151 9.84 -4.43 15.52
N ALA A 152 10.88 -3.59 15.62
CA ALA A 152 11.64 -3.44 16.85
C ALA A 152 10.78 -2.91 18.00
N GLU A 153 9.96 -1.89 17.74
CA GLU A 153 9.05 -1.28 18.72
C GLU A 153 7.96 -2.25 19.19
N GLN A 154 7.48 -3.11 18.29
CA GLN A 154 6.40 -4.08 18.56
C GLN A 154 6.91 -5.43 19.08
N GLY A 155 8.20 -5.56 19.39
CA GLY A 155 8.77 -6.80 19.92
C GLY A 155 8.87 -7.95 18.90
N LEU A 156 8.91 -7.63 17.61
CA LEU A 156 8.97 -8.55 16.47
C LEU A 156 10.36 -8.57 15.82
N ALA A 157 11.43 -8.52 16.61
CA ALA A 157 12.81 -8.37 16.12
C ALA A 157 13.21 -9.38 15.04
N GLN A 158 12.67 -10.59 15.09
CA GLN A 158 12.89 -11.61 14.06
C GLN A 158 12.43 -11.19 12.66
N SER A 159 11.47 -10.27 12.55
CA SER A 159 10.92 -9.76 11.28
C SER A 159 11.79 -8.68 10.62
N ILE A 160 12.80 -8.15 11.33
CA ILE A 160 13.70 -7.08 10.83
C ILE A 160 14.47 -7.54 9.57
N THR A 161 14.73 -8.83 9.43
CA THR A 161 15.43 -9.43 8.29
C THR A 161 14.50 -10.03 7.25
N ASN A 162 13.18 -9.79 7.36
CA ASN A 162 12.20 -10.23 6.37
C ASN A 162 12.57 -9.73 4.99
N THR A 163 12.50 -10.64 4.01
CA THR A 163 12.42 -10.30 2.60
C THR A 163 11.15 -10.92 2.05
N TRP A 164 10.32 -10.09 1.43
CA TRP A 164 9.16 -10.54 0.70
C TRP A 164 9.51 -10.71 -0.77
N GLN A 165 8.96 -11.73 -1.40
CA GLN A 165 9.12 -11.94 -2.84
C GLN A 165 7.77 -12.21 -3.45
N ILE A 166 7.53 -11.61 -4.61
CA ILE A 166 6.36 -11.88 -5.42
C ILE A 166 6.82 -12.43 -6.76
N PHE A 167 6.19 -13.53 -7.17
CA PHE A 167 6.42 -14.20 -8.44
C PHE A 167 5.15 -14.09 -9.26
N ILE A 168 5.28 -13.72 -10.53
CA ILE A 168 4.19 -13.67 -11.50
C ILE A 168 4.61 -14.40 -12.77
N TYR A 169 3.99 -15.56 -12.96
CA TYR A 169 4.11 -16.40 -14.15
C TYR A 169 2.73 -16.50 -14.83
N PRO A 170 2.64 -17.06 -16.06
CA PRO A 170 1.36 -17.14 -16.77
C PRO A 170 0.23 -17.77 -15.95
N ASP A 171 0.52 -18.86 -15.24
CA ASP A 171 -0.50 -19.67 -14.57
C ASP A 171 -0.47 -19.55 -13.03
N VAL A 172 0.52 -18.86 -12.46
CA VAL A 172 0.70 -18.79 -11.01
C VAL A 172 1.17 -17.41 -10.55
N PHE A 173 0.51 -16.91 -9.50
CA PHE A 173 1.02 -15.83 -8.65
C PHE A 173 1.50 -16.45 -7.36
N SER A 174 2.70 -16.09 -6.90
CA SER A 174 3.22 -16.54 -5.62
C SER A 174 3.60 -15.36 -4.75
N TYR A 175 3.23 -15.44 -3.47
CA TYR A 175 3.76 -14.59 -2.42
C TYR A 175 4.65 -15.43 -1.52
N ARG A 176 5.86 -14.96 -1.23
CA ARG A 176 6.83 -15.62 -0.35
C ARG A 176 7.35 -14.64 0.70
N LEU A 177 7.43 -15.10 1.94
CA LEU A 177 8.19 -14.48 3.02
C LEU A 177 9.39 -15.37 3.33
N ILE A 178 10.59 -14.78 3.32
CA ILE A 178 11.81 -15.46 3.75
C ILE A 178 12.62 -14.61 4.72
N ARG A 179 13.19 -15.27 5.73
CA ARG A 179 14.25 -14.77 6.60
C ARG A 179 15.00 -15.95 7.20
N GLU A 180 16.00 -15.67 8.05
CA GLU A 180 16.73 -16.72 8.77
C GLU A 180 15.77 -17.64 9.53
N GLY A 181 15.84 -18.94 9.21
CA GLY A 181 15.03 -19.99 9.82
C GLY A 181 13.54 -20.02 9.43
N ARG A 182 13.04 -19.09 8.61
CA ARG A 182 11.61 -19.03 8.20
C ARG A 182 11.44 -18.86 6.70
N GLU A 183 10.65 -19.75 6.12
CA GLU A 183 10.14 -19.62 4.75
C GLU A 183 8.66 -19.99 4.69
N PHE A 184 7.85 -19.05 4.21
CA PHE A 184 6.43 -19.21 3.94
C PHE A 184 6.15 -18.84 2.48
N ARG A 185 5.37 -19.64 1.77
CA ARG A 185 4.94 -19.35 0.39
C ARG A 185 3.52 -19.82 0.14
N VAL A 186 2.73 -18.96 -0.49
CA VAL A 186 1.39 -19.27 -1.00
C VAL A 186 1.39 -19.10 -2.51
N ASP A 187 0.84 -20.09 -3.21
CA ASP A 187 0.66 -20.09 -4.67
C ASP A 187 -0.83 -19.99 -5.01
N PHE A 188 -1.18 -19.12 -5.96
CA PHE A 188 -2.53 -18.92 -6.45
C PHE A 188 -2.62 -19.34 -7.92
N ASP A 189 -3.65 -20.13 -8.25
CA ASP A 189 -3.87 -20.66 -9.60
C ASP A 189 -4.56 -19.61 -10.47
N LEU A 190 -3.78 -18.94 -11.34
CA LEU A 190 -4.27 -17.88 -12.22
C LEU A 190 -5.10 -18.39 -13.41
N THR A 191 -5.13 -19.71 -13.62
CA THR A 191 -5.90 -20.32 -14.72
C THR A 191 -7.39 -20.45 -14.39
N LYS A 192 -7.76 -20.33 -13.10
CA LYS A 192 -9.12 -20.55 -12.59
C LYS A 192 -9.60 -19.35 -11.77
N PRO A 193 -10.07 -18.28 -12.41
CA PRO A 193 -10.68 -17.18 -11.68
C PRO A 193 -11.90 -17.68 -10.91
N ILE A 194 -12.08 -17.16 -9.70
CA ILE A 194 -13.23 -17.44 -8.83
C ILE A 194 -14.10 -16.19 -8.69
N PRO A 195 -15.35 -16.32 -8.18
CA PRO A 195 -16.16 -15.15 -7.87
C PRO A 195 -15.45 -14.16 -6.96
N GLN A 196 -15.69 -12.87 -7.20
CA GLN A 196 -15.13 -11.80 -6.40
C GLN A 196 -15.57 -11.95 -4.93
N PRO A 197 -14.65 -11.86 -3.96
CA PRO A 197 -15.00 -11.81 -2.55
C PRO A 197 -15.59 -10.44 -2.16
N ASP A 198 -16.16 -10.37 -0.96
CA ASP A 198 -16.58 -9.10 -0.36
C ASP A 198 -15.38 -8.15 -0.18
N ALA A 199 -15.67 -6.86 -0.03
CA ALA A 199 -14.63 -5.87 0.21
C ALA A 199 -13.76 -6.25 1.42
N PRO A 200 -12.43 -6.07 1.34
CA PRO A 200 -11.57 -6.29 2.50
C PRO A 200 -11.88 -5.26 3.58
N TRP A 201 -11.48 -5.53 4.82
CA TRP A 201 -11.76 -4.60 5.92
C TRP A 201 -11.06 -3.25 5.66
N GLY A 202 -11.79 -2.15 5.84
CA GLY A 202 -11.28 -0.79 5.64
C GLY A 202 -11.38 -0.20 4.22
N TYR A 203 -12.07 -0.85 3.27
CA TYR A 203 -12.14 -0.44 1.84
C TYR A 203 -13.54 -0.44 1.23
#